data_AF-A0A7C7RH76-F1
#
_entry.id   AF-A0A7C7RH76-F1
#
_cell.length_a   1.000
_cell.length_b   1.000
_cell.length_c   1.000
_cell.angle_alpha   90.00
_cell.angle_beta   90.00
_cell.angle_gamma   90.00
#
_symmetry.space_group_name_H-M   'P 1'
#
loop_
_entity.id
_entity.type
_entity.pdbx_description
1 polymer ?
#
loop_
_entity_poly.entity_id
_entity_poly.type
_entity_poly.pdbx_seq_one_letter_code
_entity_poly.pdbx_strand_id
1 'polypeptide(L)'
;MDAAEVIQVPPDIYIRLSQDEDKGQSKAYALRVEDNGCGIPPQQVPLSFGQFLVSSKYKLKQARGTFGLGGTMAILYGQITTNKPVCIVSSTGQSRIFKYVLMIDIERNRPVIL
;
A
#
# COMPACT_ATOMS: atom_id res chain seq x y z
N MET A 1 -14.18 -4.82 -4.14
CA MET A 1 -12.71 -4.86 -4.25
C MET A 1 -12.23 -6.15 -3.61
N ASP A 2 -11.12 -6.73 -4.10
CA ASP A 2 -10.66 -8.07 -3.69
C ASP A 2 -10.57 -8.24 -2.15
N ALA A 3 -10.14 -7.20 -1.40
CA ALA A 3 -9.98 -7.27 0.06
C ALA A 3 -11.31 -7.40 0.83
N ALA A 4 -12.35 -6.66 0.42
CA ALA A 4 -13.69 -6.75 1.02
C ALA A 4 -14.45 -8.01 0.56
N GLU A 5 -14.24 -8.42 -0.69
CA GLU A 5 -14.85 -9.62 -1.27
C GLU A 5 -14.39 -10.90 -0.55
N VAL A 6 -13.13 -10.96 -0.10
CA VAL A 6 -12.61 -12.10 0.68
C VAL A 6 -13.41 -12.33 1.97
N ILE A 7 -13.92 -11.26 2.59
CA ILE A 7 -14.71 -11.33 3.83
C ILE A 7 -16.22 -11.15 3.60
N GLN A 8 -16.66 -11.12 2.33
CA GLN A 8 -18.08 -11.01 1.94
C GLN A 8 -18.80 -9.77 2.51
N VAL A 9 -18.07 -8.66 2.64
CA VAL A 9 -18.62 -7.37 3.10
C VAL A 9 -18.76 -6.43 1.89
N PRO A 10 -19.83 -5.61 1.83
CA PRO A 10 -19.94 -4.56 0.81
C PRO A 10 -18.72 -3.62 0.88
N PRO A 11 -18.00 -3.40 -0.23
CA PRO A 11 -16.81 -2.56 -0.23
C PRO A 11 -17.20 -1.09 -0.01
N ASP A 12 -16.62 -0.49 1.02
CA ASP A 12 -16.60 0.95 1.26
C ASP A 12 -15.18 1.45 1.01
N ILE A 13 -15.03 2.42 0.10
CA ILE A 13 -13.73 2.88 -0.40
C ILE A 13 -13.70 4.40 -0.36
N TYR A 14 -12.75 4.94 0.39
CA TYR A 14 -12.48 6.38 0.42
C TYR A 14 -11.21 6.68 -0.39
N ILE A 15 -11.31 7.65 -1.29
CA ILE A 15 -10.20 8.11 -2.11
C ILE A 15 -10.08 9.63 -1.97
N ARG A 16 -8.90 10.10 -1.60
CA ARG A 16 -8.58 11.53 -1.53
C ARG A 16 -7.29 11.81 -2.29
N LEU A 17 -7.35 12.81 -3.16
CA LEU A 17 -6.19 13.42 -3.79
C LEU A 17 -6.02 14.83 -3.23
N SER A 18 -4.88 15.13 -2.64
CA SER A 18 -4.54 16.47 -2.16
C SER A 18 -3.24 16.95 -2.79
N GLN A 19 -3.14 18.23 -3.11
CA GLN A 19 -1.88 18.82 -3.55
C GLN A 19 -0.87 18.82 -2.40
N ASP A 20 0.36 18.46 -2.70
CA ASP A 20 1.48 18.51 -1.75
C ASP A 20 2.11 19.90 -1.81
N GLU A 21 1.98 20.67 -0.74
CA GLU A 21 2.36 22.09 -0.69
C GLU A 21 3.88 22.31 -0.57
N ASP A 22 4.63 21.27 -0.18
CA ASP A 22 6.07 21.38 0.11
C ASP A 22 6.96 21.60 -1.13
N LYS A 23 6.47 21.25 -2.34
CA LYS A 23 7.25 21.39 -3.57
C LYS A 23 6.86 22.64 -4.32
N GLY A 24 7.51 23.76 -3.98
CA GLY A 24 7.30 25.07 -4.60
C GLY A 24 7.42 25.14 -6.14
N GLN A 25 7.95 24.12 -6.83
CA GLN A 25 8.07 24.08 -8.30
C GLN A 25 7.51 22.82 -8.98
N SER A 26 7.23 21.73 -8.26
CA SER A 26 6.74 20.48 -8.86
C SER A 26 5.39 20.13 -8.24
N LYS A 27 4.35 20.00 -9.08
CA LYS A 27 3.00 19.63 -8.63
C LYS A 27 2.98 18.16 -8.20
N ALA A 28 3.41 17.90 -6.97
CA ALA A 28 3.22 16.61 -6.31
C ALA A 28 1.81 16.54 -5.72
N TYR A 29 1.25 15.34 -5.68
CA TYR A 29 -0.04 15.08 -5.08
C TYR A 29 0.08 13.89 -4.12
N ALA A 30 -0.58 14.00 -2.98
CA ALA A 30 -0.75 12.89 -2.05
C ALA A 30 -2.07 12.18 -2.35
N LEU A 31 -1.96 10.90 -2.73
CA LEU A 31 -3.10 10.00 -2.90
C LEU A 31 -3.29 9.19 -1.62
N ARG A 32 -4.47 9.26 -1.03
CA ARG A 32 -4.89 8.45 0.12
C ARG A 32 -6.04 7.55 -0.31
N VAL A 33 -5.90 6.26 -0.05
CA VAL A 33 -6.91 5.23 -0.31
C VAL A 33 -7.16 4.49 0.99
N GLU A 34 -8.43 4.35 1.36
CA GLU A 34 -8.87 3.58 2.52
C GLU A 34 -9.98 2.63 2.09
N ASP A 35 -10.00 1.44 2.69
CA ASP A 35 -11.03 0.44 2.46
C ASP A 35 -11.42 -0.26 3.77
N ASN A 36 -12.63 -0.81 3.79
CA ASN A 36 -13.16 -1.62 4.89
C ASN A 36 -12.89 -3.13 4.72
N GLY A 37 -11.82 -3.51 4.00
CA GLY A 37 -11.46 -4.90 3.74
C GLY A 37 -10.87 -5.64 4.93
N CYS A 38 -10.35 -6.84 4.67
CA CYS A 38 -9.78 -7.73 5.71
C CYS A 38 -8.50 -7.21 6.39
N GLY A 39 -7.91 -6.13 5.88
CA GLY A 39 -6.59 -5.65 6.28
C GLY A 39 -5.46 -6.64 5.98
N ILE A 40 -4.28 -6.35 6.53
CA ILE A 40 -3.05 -7.12 6.34
C ILE A 40 -2.42 -7.40 7.72
N PRO A 41 -1.98 -8.63 8.00
CA PRO A 41 -1.26 -8.95 9.23
C PRO A 41 -0.03 -8.05 9.43
N PRO A 42 0.24 -7.53 10.65
CA PRO A 42 1.27 -6.52 10.88
C PRO A 42 2.66 -6.92 10.36
N GLN A 43 3.02 -8.19 10.50
CA GLN A 43 4.30 -8.74 10.07
C GLN A 43 4.45 -8.78 8.54
N GLN A 44 3.34 -8.82 7.81
CA GLN A 44 3.31 -8.88 6.34
C GLN A 44 3.21 -7.51 5.69
N VAL A 45 2.83 -6.45 6.43
CA VAL A 45 2.67 -5.10 5.87
C VAL A 45 3.96 -4.60 5.21
N PRO A 46 5.14 -4.61 5.85
CA PRO A 46 6.35 -4.09 5.22
C PRO A 46 6.73 -4.86 3.95
N LEU A 47 6.61 -6.19 3.98
CA LEU A 47 6.94 -7.04 2.84
C LEU A 47 5.97 -6.83 1.67
N SER A 48 4.68 -6.67 1.96
CA SER A 48 3.63 -6.52 0.94
C SER A 48 3.73 -5.21 0.15
N PHE A 49 4.29 -4.17 0.77
CA PHE A 49 4.38 -2.83 0.17
C PHE A 49 5.81 -2.38 -0.18
N GLY A 50 6.84 -3.06 0.34
CA GLY A 50 8.24 -2.70 0.12
C GLY A 50 9.10 -3.78 -0.53
N GLN A 51 8.50 -4.87 -1.01
CA GLN A 51 9.19 -5.90 -1.78
C GLN A 51 8.42 -6.23 -3.06
N PHE A 52 9.13 -6.34 -4.19
CA PHE A 52 8.54 -6.71 -5.47
C PHE A 52 8.11 -8.18 -5.50
N LEU A 53 7.07 -8.47 -6.29
CA LEU A 53 6.54 -9.82 -6.55
C LEU A 53 6.03 -10.55 -5.30
N VAL A 54 5.71 -9.82 -4.22
CA VAL A 54 5.04 -10.37 -3.04
C VAL A 54 3.53 -10.22 -3.21
N SER A 55 2.79 -11.33 -3.16
CA SER A 55 1.35 -11.33 -3.37
C SER A 55 0.67 -12.49 -2.65
N SER A 56 -0.47 -12.22 -2.01
CA SER A 56 -1.38 -13.26 -1.51
C SER A 56 -2.23 -13.91 -2.61
N LYS A 57 -2.15 -13.39 -3.84
CA LYS A 57 -3.00 -13.75 -4.99
C LYS A 57 -2.37 -14.79 -5.92
N TYR A 58 -1.22 -15.36 -5.58
CA TYR A 58 -0.65 -16.52 -6.29
C TYR A 58 -1.39 -17.81 -5.96
N LYS A 59 -2.69 -17.81 -6.26
CA LYS A 59 -3.61 -18.93 -6.11
C LYS A 59 -4.46 -19.00 -7.37
N LEU A 60 -4.94 -20.20 -7.71
CA LEU A 60 -5.92 -20.40 -8.78
C LEU A 60 -7.29 -19.82 -8.33
N LYS A 61 -7.42 -18.50 -8.41
CA LYS A 61 -8.64 -17.75 -8.10
C LYS A 61 -8.68 -16.51 -8.99
N GLN A 62 -9.85 -16.19 -9.51
CA GLN A 62 -10.07 -14.94 -10.22
C GLN A 62 -9.88 -13.76 -9.25
N ALA A 63 -8.98 -12.85 -9.58
CA ALA A 63 -8.69 -11.64 -8.81
C ALA A 63 -8.31 -10.50 -9.76
N ARG A 64 -8.47 -9.24 -9.33
CA ARG A 64 -8.17 -8.07 -10.18
C ARG A 64 -6.68 -7.84 -10.37
N GLY A 65 -5.85 -8.22 -9.39
CA GLY A 65 -4.40 -8.10 -9.45
C GLY A 65 -3.71 -9.46 -9.53
N THR A 66 -2.63 -9.55 -10.31
CA THR A 66 -1.96 -10.82 -10.65
C THR A 66 -0.55 -10.92 -10.07
N PHE A 67 0.34 -9.97 -10.37
CA PHE A 67 1.79 -10.12 -10.16
C PHE A 67 2.36 -9.51 -8.88
N GLY A 68 1.54 -8.92 -8.00
CA GLY A 68 2.07 -8.27 -6.78
C GLY A 68 2.99 -7.06 -7.07
N LEU A 69 2.82 -6.41 -8.23
CA LEU A 69 3.65 -5.26 -8.63
C LEU A 69 2.92 -3.93 -8.51
N GLY A 70 1.58 -3.91 -8.64
CA GLY A 70 0.83 -2.65 -8.80
C GLY A 70 1.05 -1.64 -7.67
N GLY A 71 0.73 -2.03 -6.42
CA GLY A 71 0.89 -1.14 -5.27
C GLY A 71 2.34 -0.75 -5.01
N THR A 72 3.26 -1.72 -5.07
CA THR A 72 4.69 -1.51 -4.86
C THR A 72 5.30 -0.57 -5.91
N MET A 73 4.87 -0.65 -7.17
CA MET A 73 5.32 0.26 -8.24
C MET A 73 4.82 1.70 -8.03
N ALA A 74 3.60 1.88 -7.53
CA ALA A 74 3.09 3.21 -7.21
C ALA A 74 3.91 3.86 -6.07
N ILE A 75 4.26 3.07 -5.05
CA ILE A 75 5.13 3.50 -3.95
C ILE A 75 6.52 3.85 -4.47
N LEU A 76 7.12 2.97 -5.28
CA LEU A 76 8.44 3.20 -5.87
C LEU A 76 8.48 4.47 -6.72
N TYR A 77 7.49 4.68 -7.59
CA TYR A 77 7.42 5.87 -8.43
C TYR A 77 7.27 7.14 -7.58
N GLY A 78 6.41 7.10 -6.56
CA GLY A 78 6.28 8.18 -5.58
C GLY A 78 7.61 8.47 -4.89
N GLN A 79 8.32 7.44 -4.41
CA GLN A 79 9.61 7.59 -3.76
C GLN A 79 10.67 8.20 -4.68
N ILE A 80 10.82 7.72 -5.92
CA ILE A 80 11.84 8.22 -6.86
C ILE A 80 11.58 9.70 -7.21
N THR A 81 10.32 10.08 -7.39
CA THR A 81 9.95 11.44 -7.83
C THR A 81 9.85 12.45 -6.69
N THR A 82 9.47 12.01 -5.48
CA THR A 82 9.24 12.90 -4.33
C THR A 82 10.28 12.78 -3.23
N ASN A 83 11.01 11.66 -3.17
CA ASN A 83 11.87 11.28 -2.06
C ASN A 83 11.13 11.27 -0.70
N LYS A 84 9.81 11.04 -0.71
CA LYS A 84 8.97 10.93 0.49
C LYS A 84 8.62 9.46 0.77
N PRO A 85 8.52 9.05 2.05
CA PRO A 85 8.09 7.71 2.41
C PRO A 85 6.58 7.52 2.21
N VAL A 86 6.15 6.25 2.12
CA VAL A 86 4.73 5.90 2.14
C VAL A 86 4.26 5.65 3.58
N CYS A 87 3.05 6.09 3.89
CA CYS A 87 2.36 5.77 5.14
C CYS A 87 1.30 4.69 4.88
N ILE A 88 1.37 3.59 5.62
CA ILE A 88 0.41 2.48 5.53
C ILE A 88 -0.21 2.27 6.90
N VAL A 89 -1.53 2.17 6.95
CA VAL A 89 -2.29 1.86 8.17
C VAL A 89 -3.12 0.62 7.90
N SER A 90 -3.05 -0.38 8.78
CA SER A 90 -3.83 -1.60 8.62
C SER A 90 -4.23 -2.22 9.96
N SER A 91 -5.38 -2.90 9.96
CA SER A 91 -5.89 -3.71 11.06
C SER A 91 -6.63 -4.92 10.50
N THR A 92 -6.50 -6.06 11.16
CA THR A 92 -7.22 -7.30 10.82
C THR A 92 -8.51 -7.47 11.64
N GLY A 93 -9.08 -6.37 12.15
CA GLY A 93 -10.29 -6.37 12.99
C GLY A 93 -10.04 -6.71 14.46
N GLN A 94 -8.78 -6.81 14.88
CA GLN A 94 -8.40 -6.91 16.29
C GLN A 94 -8.39 -5.53 16.95
N SER A 95 -8.17 -5.47 18.27
CA SER A 95 -8.14 -4.21 19.05
C SER A 95 -6.99 -3.26 18.70
N ARG A 96 -6.13 -3.62 17.74
CA ARG A 96 -4.93 -2.85 17.40
C ARG A 96 -4.96 -2.44 15.93
N ILE A 97 -4.48 -1.22 15.71
CA ILE A 97 -4.24 -0.64 14.38
C ILE A 97 -2.74 -0.36 14.31
N PHE A 98 -2.10 -0.81 13.24
CA PHE A 98 -0.67 -0.63 13.03
C PHE A 98 -0.43 0.40 11.93
N LYS A 99 0.46 1.35 12.20
CA LYS A 99 0.91 2.37 11.25
C LYS A 99 2.37 2.13 10.94
N TYR A 100 2.70 2.11 9.65
CA TYR A 100 4.04 1.96 9.13
C TYR A 100 4.37 3.15 8.25
N VAL A 101 5.56 3.71 8.43
CA VAL A 101 6.16 4.66 7.49
C VAL A 101 7.37 3.94 6.90
N LEU A 102 7.40 3.75 5.59
CA LEU A 102 8.46 2.97 4.96
C LEU A 102 8.92 3.53 3.62
N MET A 103 10.12 3.15 3.24
CA MET A 103 10.72 3.32 1.92
C MET A 103 11.18 1.96 1.38
N ILE A 104 11.48 1.89 0.10
CA ILE A 104 12.00 0.72 -0.58
C ILE A 104 13.51 0.91 -0.78
N ASP A 105 14.31 -0.01 -0.26
CA ASP A 105 15.70 -0.20 -0.70
C ASP A 105 15.66 -0.86 -2.08
N ILE A 106 15.92 -0.04 -3.11
CA ILE A 106 15.79 -0.43 -4.52
C ILE A 106 16.86 -1.46 -4.90
N GLU A 107 18.07 -1.33 -4.37
CA GLU A 107 19.18 -2.24 -4.68
C GLU A 107 18.96 -3.62 -4.08
N ARG A 108 18.47 -3.67 -2.84
CA ARG A 108 18.27 -4.93 -2.11
C ARG A 108 16.88 -5.51 -2.26
N ASN A 109 15.94 -4.78 -2.86
CA ASN A 109 14.52 -5.12 -2.94
C ASN A 109 13.94 -5.46 -1.55
N ARG A 110 14.09 -4.54 -0.61
CA ARG A 110 13.64 -4.73 0.80
C ARG A 110 12.95 -3.48 1.33
N PRO A 111 11.94 -3.64 2.21
CA PRO A 111 11.38 -2.52 2.94
C PRO A 111 12.38 -1.97 3.97
N VAL A 112 12.44 -0.65 4.07
CA VAL A 112 13.13 0.09 5.14
C VAL A 112 12.05 0.82 5.93
N ILE A 113 11.81 0.38 7.16
CA ILE A 113 10.87 1.04 8.08
C ILE A 113 11.59 2.23 8.72
N LEU A 114 10.94 3.39 8.74
CA LEU A 114 11.45 4.65 9.29
C LEU A 114 10.94 4.91 10.71
#